data_AF-A0A972IGM8-F1
#
_entry.id   AF-A0A972IGM8-F1
#
_cell.length_a   1.000
_cell.length_b   1.000
_cell.length_c   1.000
_cell.angle_alpha   90.00
_cell.angle_beta   90.00
_cell.angle_gamma   90.00
#
_symmetry.space_group_name_H-M   'P 1'
#
loop_
_entity.id
_entity.type
_entity.pdbx_description
1 polymer ?
#
loop_
_entity_poly.entity_id
_entity_poly.type
_entity_poly.pdbx_seq_one_letter_code
_entity_poly.pdbx_strand_id
1 'polypeptide(L)'
;MEKQTRREFLAQTAAAGTLALAAQSPLARQAWAADNAPEMTIARWTGPKDLTADQISRAAVKLTEQAVAGLGGLERFIGKGSVVWLKPNIGWDRTPETAADTNPDVVATLIRLCFEAGAKTVKVGDNPCDIAQRTYAASGIAEAAKKAGAEVLFLDRTRFRETAIGGDRIKSIPIHPAILECDLVLNVPVVKHHRLATATLCMKNYMGVIEKRNLFHQAIPECLVDIT
;
A
#
# COMPACT_ATOMS: atom_id res chain seq x y z
N MET A 1 34.70 35.55 -23.29
CA MET A 1 34.34 34.44 -22.38
C MET A 1 35.45 34.31 -21.35
N GLU A 2 35.23 34.80 -20.14
CA GLU A 2 36.16 34.58 -19.02
C GLU A 2 36.27 33.08 -18.73
N LYS A 3 37.50 32.58 -18.62
CA LYS A 3 37.76 31.17 -18.32
C LYS A 3 37.53 30.93 -16.84
N GLN A 4 36.49 30.16 -16.54
CA GLN A 4 36.16 29.73 -15.19
C GLN A 4 37.36 29.01 -14.54
N THR A 5 37.72 29.41 -13.33
CA THR A 5 38.87 28.85 -12.63
C THR A 5 38.52 27.51 -11.99
N ARG A 6 39.53 26.63 -11.81
CA ARG A 6 39.35 25.34 -11.11
C ARG A 6 38.75 25.48 -9.72
N ARG A 7 39.07 26.58 -9.02
CA ARG A 7 38.55 26.86 -7.67
C ARG A 7 37.06 27.21 -7.70
N GLU A 8 36.62 28.00 -8.66
CA GLU A 8 35.20 28.31 -8.86
C GLU A 8 34.42 27.08 -9.28
N PHE A 9 34.98 26.25 -10.17
CA PHE A 9 34.37 24.97 -10.53
C PHE A 9 34.18 24.08 -9.30
N LEU A 10 35.24 23.86 -8.50
CA LEU A 10 35.15 23.02 -7.30
C LEU A 10 34.17 23.58 -6.25
N ALA A 11 34.15 24.90 -6.05
CA ALA A 11 33.22 25.55 -5.13
C ALA A 11 31.76 25.41 -5.59
N GLN A 12 31.49 25.58 -6.89
CA GLN A 12 30.16 25.40 -7.46
C GLN A 12 29.69 23.94 -7.41
N THR A 13 30.57 22.99 -7.72
CA THR A 13 30.23 21.55 -7.64
C THR A 13 29.98 21.11 -6.21
N ALA A 14 30.74 21.61 -5.23
CA ALA A 14 30.52 21.35 -3.81
C ALA A 14 29.20 21.97 -3.31
N ALA A 15 28.90 23.21 -3.70
CA ALA A 15 27.65 23.87 -3.36
C ALA A 15 26.44 23.14 -3.98
N ALA A 16 26.52 22.77 -5.26
CA ALA A 16 25.47 22.01 -5.96
C ALA A 16 25.26 20.62 -5.34
N GLY A 17 26.34 19.92 -4.98
CA GLY A 17 26.26 18.62 -4.29
C GLY A 17 25.61 18.73 -2.90
N THR A 18 25.93 19.79 -2.16
CA THR A 18 25.35 20.04 -0.82
C THR A 18 23.86 20.38 -0.91
N LEU A 19 23.46 21.20 -1.89
CA LEU A 19 22.06 21.51 -2.18
C LEU A 19 21.27 20.28 -2.61
N ALA A 20 21.84 19.42 -3.47
CA ALA A 20 21.21 18.17 -3.89
C ALA A 20 21.01 17.21 -2.71
N LEU A 21 21.99 17.10 -1.80
CA LEU A 21 21.88 16.31 -0.59
C LEU A 21 20.84 16.88 0.39
N ALA A 22 20.79 18.20 0.56
CA ALA A 22 19.80 18.86 1.40
C ALA A 22 18.37 18.67 0.88
N ALA A 23 18.18 18.74 -0.44
CA ALA A 23 16.90 18.46 -1.10
C ALA A 23 16.46 16.99 -0.98
N GLN A 24 17.40 16.07 -0.76
CA GLN A 24 17.11 14.66 -0.49
C GLN A 24 16.96 14.33 1.00
N SER A 25 17.12 15.32 1.89
CA SER A 25 16.97 15.10 3.34
C SER A 25 15.54 14.67 3.69
N PRO A 26 15.34 13.89 4.78
CA PRO A 26 14.01 13.48 5.23
C PRO A 26 13.07 14.66 5.47
N LEU A 27 13.57 15.76 6.06
CA LEU A 27 12.80 16.98 6.31
C LEU A 27 12.36 17.66 5.01
N ALA A 28 13.25 17.77 4.02
CA ALA A 28 12.90 18.35 2.72
C ALA A 28 11.89 17.47 1.95
N ARG A 29 12.04 16.14 2.01
CA ARG A 29 11.06 15.20 1.43
C ARG A 29 9.70 15.29 2.13
N GLN A 30 9.68 15.42 3.46
CA GLN A 30 8.44 15.50 4.23
C GLN A 30 7.71 16.83 3.98
N ALA A 31 8.44 17.95 3.92
CA ALA A 31 7.87 19.25 3.56
C ALA A 31 7.33 19.26 2.12
N TRP A 32 8.09 18.73 1.17
CA TRP A 32 7.64 18.62 -0.22
C TRP A 32 6.42 17.71 -0.36
N ALA A 33 6.36 16.60 0.38
CA ALA A 33 5.21 15.70 0.38
C ALA A 33 3.96 16.35 1.00
N ALA A 34 4.12 17.19 2.03
CA ALA A 34 3.02 17.93 2.64
C ALA A 34 2.45 19.00 1.70
N ASP A 35 3.33 19.79 1.04
CA ASP A 35 2.92 20.83 0.09
C ASP A 35 2.35 20.24 -1.21
N ASN A 36 2.70 18.99 -1.52
CA ASN A 36 2.22 18.24 -2.68
C ASN A 36 1.43 17.00 -2.25
N ALA A 37 0.57 17.09 -1.25
CA ALA A 37 -0.36 16.02 -0.97
C ALA A 37 -1.36 15.88 -2.13
N PRO A 38 -1.65 14.67 -2.64
CA PRO A 38 -2.69 14.49 -3.65
C PRO A 38 -4.05 14.82 -3.05
N GLU A 39 -4.92 15.46 -3.85
CA GLU A 39 -6.32 15.59 -3.48
C GLU A 39 -7.02 14.22 -3.45
N MET A 40 -8.04 14.10 -2.60
CA MET A 40 -8.88 12.91 -2.60
C MET A 40 -9.53 12.75 -3.96
N THR A 41 -9.41 11.56 -4.54
CA THR A 41 -10.04 11.22 -5.82
C THR A 41 -11.03 10.08 -5.66
N ILE A 42 -12.12 10.16 -6.43
CA ILE A 42 -13.20 9.17 -6.42
C ILE A 42 -13.54 8.82 -7.86
N ALA A 43 -13.12 7.63 -8.30
CA ALA A 43 -13.63 7.04 -9.53
C ALA A 43 -15.00 6.40 -9.26
N ARG A 44 -16.02 6.81 -10.02
CA ARG A 44 -17.39 6.35 -9.83
C ARG A 44 -17.89 5.58 -11.04
N TRP A 45 -18.44 4.39 -10.80
CA TRP A 45 -19.21 3.67 -11.81
C TRP A 45 -20.51 4.41 -12.12
N THR A 46 -20.76 4.68 -13.41
CA THR A 46 -21.98 5.35 -13.89
C THR A 46 -22.82 4.45 -14.81
N GLY A 47 -22.45 3.17 -14.94
CA GLY A 47 -23.19 2.20 -15.74
C GLY A 47 -24.30 1.48 -14.96
N PRO A 48 -24.85 0.38 -15.51
CA PRO A 48 -25.91 -0.40 -14.85
C PRO A 48 -25.45 -0.99 -13.51
N LYS A 49 -26.38 -1.20 -12.58
CA LYS A 49 -26.11 -1.79 -11.27
C LYS A 49 -25.86 -3.29 -11.34
N ASP A 50 -26.57 -3.97 -12.24
CA ASP A 50 -26.46 -5.42 -12.41
C ASP A 50 -25.41 -5.69 -13.47
N LEU A 51 -24.21 -6.06 -13.02
CA LEU A 51 -23.08 -6.38 -13.87
C LEU A 51 -22.84 -7.89 -13.88
N THR A 52 -22.50 -8.43 -15.04
CA THR A 52 -21.90 -9.78 -15.14
C THR A 52 -20.49 -9.77 -14.54
N ALA A 53 -19.94 -10.94 -14.22
CA ALA A 53 -18.57 -11.04 -13.68
C ALA A 53 -17.51 -10.36 -14.58
N ASP A 54 -17.64 -10.54 -15.90
CA ASP A 54 -16.77 -9.90 -16.89
C ASP A 54 -16.93 -8.37 -16.92
N GLN A 55 -18.15 -7.86 -16.76
CA GLN A 55 -18.38 -6.42 -16.61
C GLN A 55 -17.84 -5.87 -15.29
N ILE A 56 -17.93 -6.61 -14.19
CA ILE A 56 -17.32 -6.24 -12.90
C ILE A 56 -15.81 -6.15 -13.06
N SER A 57 -15.18 -7.14 -13.69
CA SER A 57 -13.73 -7.14 -13.93
C SER A 57 -13.28 -5.92 -14.73
N ARG A 58 -13.94 -5.61 -15.85
CA ARG A 58 -13.66 -4.40 -16.63
C ARG A 58 -13.89 -3.11 -15.84
N ALA A 59 -14.95 -3.06 -15.02
CA ALA A 59 -15.21 -1.90 -14.17
C ALA A 59 -14.12 -1.72 -13.10
N ALA A 60 -13.69 -2.81 -12.46
CA ALA A 60 -12.63 -2.80 -11.46
C ALA A 60 -11.31 -2.25 -12.03
N VAL A 61 -10.89 -2.73 -13.21
CA VAL A 61 -9.69 -2.21 -13.92
C VAL A 61 -9.85 -0.73 -14.21
N LYS A 62 -10.93 -0.34 -14.91
CA LYS A 62 -11.15 1.05 -15.34
C LYS A 62 -11.21 2.03 -14.16
N LEU A 63 -11.95 1.69 -13.11
CA LEU A 63 -12.10 2.58 -11.95
C LEU A 63 -10.80 2.69 -11.15
N THR A 64 -10.02 1.62 -11.08
CA THR A 64 -8.69 1.65 -10.44
C THR A 64 -7.75 2.58 -11.20
N GLU A 65 -7.68 2.46 -12.53
CA GLU A 65 -6.88 3.34 -13.39
C GLU A 65 -7.31 4.81 -13.26
N GLN A 66 -8.61 5.08 -13.27
CA GLN A 66 -9.15 6.43 -13.10
C GLN A 66 -8.83 7.01 -11.72
N ALA A 67 -8.94 6.21 -10.65
CA ALA A 67 -8.62 6.64 -9.30
C ALA A 67 -7.12 6.96 -9.19
N VAL A 68 -6.25 6.06 -9.68
CA VAL A 68 -4.79 6.29 -9.67
C VAL A 68 -4.40 7.51 -10.51
N ALA A 69 -4.96 7.66 -11.71
CA ALA A 69 -4.72 8.83 -12.55
C ALA A 69 -5.15 10.13 -11.86
N GLY A 70 -6.26 10.10 -11.12
CA GLY A 70 -6.71 11.24 -10.31
C GLY A 70 -5.76 11.62 -9.16
N LEU A 71 -4.92 10.70 -8.68
CA LEU A 71 -3.84 11.00 -7.72
C LEU A 71 -2.59 11.59 -8.39
N GLY A 72 -2.56 11.66 -9.72
CA GLY A 72 -1.40 12.04 -10.53
C GLY A 72 -0.51 10.86 -10.91
N GLY A 73 -1.04 9.64 -10.91
CA GLY A 73 -0.31 8.42 -11.28
C GLY A 73 0.51 7.82 -10.14
N LEU A 74 0.95 6.56 -10.30
CA LEU A 74 1.79 5.90 -9.30
C LEU A 74 3.25 6.32 -9.40
N GLU A 75 3.70 6.81 -10.55
CA GLU A 75 5.03 7.37 -10.79
C GLU A 75 5.35 8.58 -9.90
N ARG A 76 4.32 9.23 -9.35
CA ARG A 76 4.46 10.26 -8.32
C ARG A 76 5.02 9.72 -7.01
N PHE A 77 4.72 8.47 -6.68
CA PHE A 77 5.05 7.84 -5.39
C PHE A 77 6.13 6.77 -5.51
N ILE A 78 6.20 6.09 -6.65
CA ILE A 78 7.11 4.98 -6.90
C ILE A 78 8.36 5.50 -7.60
N GLY A 79 9.50 5.41 -6.91
CA GLY A 79 10.80 5.62 -7.54
C GLY A 79 11.25 4.43 -8.37
N LYS A 80 12.06 4.68 -9.40
CA LYS A 80 12.68 3.61 -10.20
C LYS A 80 13.47 2.66 -9.28
N GLY A 81 13.17 1.37 -9.37
CA GLY A 81 13.83 0.33 -8.60
C GLY A 81 13.18 0.00 -7.25
N SER A 82 12.08 0.68 -6.89
CA SER A 82 11.44 0.51 -5.57
C SER A 82 10.91 -0.90 -5.34
N VAL A 83 10.96 -1.35 -4.10
CA VAL A 83 10.23 -2.50 -3.57
C VAL A 83 8.92 -1.99 -2.98
N VAL A 84 7.80 -2.38 -3.58
CA VAL A 84 6.46 -1.94 -3.15
C VAL A 84 5.77 -3.07 -2.40
N TRP A 85 5.24 -2.78 -1.21
CA TRP A 85 4.31 -3.65 -0.50
C TRP A 85 2.87 -3.25 -0.82
N LEU A 86 2.16 -4.10 -1.53
CA LEU A 86 0.73 -3.97 -1.76
C LEU A 86 -0.02 -4.73 -0.66
N LYS A 87 -0.79 -4.00 0.16
CA LYS A 87 -1.59 -4.53 1.27
C LYS A 87 -3.07 -4.54 0.89
N PRO A 88 -3.57 -5.56 0.18
CA PRO A 88 -5.01 -5.78 0.04
C PRO A 88 -5.64 -6.18 1.38
N ASN A 89 -6.97 -6.32 1.41
CA ASN A 89 -7.67 -7.08 2.43
C ASN A 89 -7.84 -8.52 1.93
N ILE A 90 -7.18 -9.49 2.57
CA ILE A 90 -7.26 -10.94 2.36
C ILE A 90 -7.63 -11.55 3.72
N GLY A 91 -8.79 -11.17 4.25
CA GLY A 91 -9.16 -11.45 5.63
C GLY A 91 -9.87 -12.78 5.82
N TRP A 92 -10.61 -13.24 4.82
CA TRP A 92 -11.64 -14.28 4.99
C TRP A 92 -11.64 -15.29 3.87
N ASP A 93 -11.78 -16.57 4.21
CA ASP A 93 -11.88 -17.63 3.22
C ASP A 93 -13.21 -17.56 2.45
N ARG A 94 -13.22 -16.69 1.44
CA ARG A 94 -14.39 -16.26 0.69
C ARG A 94 -14.00 -16.00 -0.76
N THR A 95 -14.96 -16.24 -1.65
CA THR A 95 -14.80 -15.98 -3.08
C THR A 95 -15.08 -14.49 -3.40
N PRO A 96 -14.55 -13.96 -4.52
CA PRO A 96 -14.69 -12.56 -4.90
C PRO A 96 -16.12 -12.03 -4.92
N GLU A 97 -17.09 -12.88 -5.27
CA GLU A 97 -18.51 -12.52 -5.41
C GLU A 97 -19.13 -12.05 -4.09
N THR A 98 -18.54 -12.43 -2.95
CA THR A 98 -19.00 -12.01 -1.63
C THR A 98 -18.54 -10.62 -1.22
N ALA A 99 -17.58 -10.03 -1.96
CA ALA A 99 -16.91 -8.77 -1.61
C ALA A 99 -16.37 -8.73 -0.17
N ALA A 100 -16.04 -9.90 0.40
CA ALA A 100 -15.46 -9.97 1.73
C ALA A 100 -14.01 -9.45 1.76
N ASP A 101 -13.28 -9.60 0.65
CA ASP A 101 -11.88 -9.25 0.49
C ASP A 101 -11.70 -8.27 -0.69
N THR A 102 -10.53 -7.68 -0.85
CA THR A 102 -10.23 -6.77 -1.97
C THR A 102 -10.38 -7.50 -3.29
N ASN A 103 -11.05 -6.87 -4.25
CA ASN A 103 -11.29 -7.49 -5.55
C ASN A 103 -9.95 -7.82 -6.27
N PRO A 104 -9.78 -9.05 -6.81
CA PRO A 104 -8.52 -9.49 -7.41
C PRO A 104 -8.11 -8.69 -8.66
N ASP A 105 -9.05 -8.16 -9.44
CA ASP A 105 -8.75 -7.33 -10.61
C ASP A 105 -8.21 -5.96 -10.21
N VAL A 106 -8.68 -5.39 -9.08
CA VAL A 106 -8.10 -4.17 -8.49
C VAL A 106 -6.64 -4.43 -8.10
N VAL A 107 -6.38 -5.56 -7.43
CA VAL A 107 -5.02 -5.95 -7.03
C VAL A 107 -4.11 -6.12 -8.24
N ALA A 108 -4.53 -6.88 -9.26
CA ALA A 108 -3.76 -7.09 -10.48
C ALA A 108 -3.47 -5.77 -11.22
N THR A 109 -4.48 -4.88 -11.30
CA THR A 109 -4.32 -3.57 -11.94
C THR A 109 -3.29 -2.72 -11.21
N LEU A 110 -3.34 -2.67 -9.88
CA LEU A 110 -2.36 -1.92 -9.09
C LEU A 110 -0.94 -2.48 -9.24
N ILE A 111 -0.78 -3.80 -9.27
CA ILE A 111 0.52 -4.44 -9.51
C ILE A 111 1.09 -4.02 -10.87
N ARG A 112 0.28 -4.10 -11.93
CA ARG A 112 0.67 -3.67 -13.28
C ARG A 112 1.12 -2.21 -13.27
N LEU A 113 0.32 -1.31 -12.69
CA LEU A 113 0.64 0.11 -12.58
C LEU A 113 1.90 0.38 -11.76
N CYS A 114 2.19 -0.42 -10.72
CA CYS A 114 3.43 -0.30 -9.96
C CYS A 114 4.66 -0.60 -10.82
N PHE A 115 4.61 -1.66 -11.62
CA PHE A 115 5.71 -2.01 -12.52
C PHE A 115 5.89 -0.98 -13.63
N GLU A 116 4.80 -0.48 -14.21
CA GLU A 116 4.84 0.63 -15.18
C GLU A 116 5.45 1.90 -14.61
N ALA A 117 5.18 2.19 -13.33
CA ALA A 117 5.79 3.30 -12.59
C ALA A 117 7.28 3.05 -12.23
N GLY A 118 7.83 1.87 -12.51
CA GLY A 118 9.24 1.56 -12.35
C GLY A 118 9.60 0.81 -11.07
N ALA A 119 8.62 0.22 -10.36
CA ALA A 119 8.92 -0.69 -9.26
C ALA A 119 9.78 -1.88 -9.76
N LYS A 120 10.76 -2.29 -8.96
CA LYS A 120 11.55 -3.50 -9.22
C LYS A 120 10.80 -4.75 -8.78
N THR A 121 10.13 -4.66 -7.64
CA THR A 121 9.45 -5.78 -7.01
C THR A 121 8.15 -5.27 -6.40
N VAL A 122 7.06 -5.99 -6.62
CA VAL A 122 5.79 -5.79 -5.92
C VAL A 122 5.53 -7.03 -5.09
N LYS A 123 5.35 -6.84 -3.78
CA LYS A 123 5.05 -7.87 -2.79
C LYS A 123 3.61 -7.74 -2.36
N VAL A 124 2.85 -8.83 -2.37
CA VAL A 124 1.46 -8.86 -1.92
C VAL A 124 1.36 -9.74 -0.69
N GLY A 125 0.82 -9.20 0.40
CA GLY A 125 0.61 -9.99 1.61
C GLY A 125 -0.37 -9.36 2.60
N ASP A 126 -0.87 -10.23 3.46
CA ASP A 126 -1.84 -10.00 4.52
C ASP A 126 -1.75 -11.14 5.56
N ASN A 127 -2.23 -10.91 6.78
CA ASN A 127 -2.38 -11.84 7.89
C ASN A 127 -3.88 -12.13 8.06
N PRO A 128 -4.41 -13.20 7.44
CA PRO A 128 -5.83 -13.48 7.42
C PRO A 128 -6.40 -13.88 8.79
N CYS A 129 -7.72 -13.80 8.94
CA CYS A 129 -8.43 -14.41 10.08
C CYS A 129 -8.43 -15.94 9.96
N ASP A 130 -8.57 -16.45 8.74
CA ASP A 130 -8.65 -17.87 8.41
C ASP A 130 -7.27 -18.44 8.02
N ILE A 131 -7.23 -19.70 7.56
CA ILE A 131 -6.00 -20.36 7.10
C ILE A 131 -5.51 -19.69 5.83
N ALA A 132 -4.33 -19.07 5.89
CA ALA A 132 -3.82 -18.20 4.84
C ALA A 132 -3.77 -18.86 3.45
N GLN A 133 -3.30 -20.10 3.35
CA GLN A 133 -3.22 -20.83 2.08
C GLN A 133 -4.58 -20.95 1.39
N ARG A 134 -5.64 -21.14 2.18
CA ARG A 134 -7.01 -21.26 1.69
C ARG A 134 -7.58 -19.89 1.33
N THR A 135 -7.43 -18.91 2.22
CA THR A 135 -7.91 -17.53 2.01
C THR A 135 -7.33 -16.88 0.75
N TYR A 136 -6.02 -16.99 0.57
CA TYR A 136 -5.32 -16.42 -0.59
C TYR A 136 -5.77 -17.04 -1.91
N ALA A 137 -6.08 -18.33 -1.90
CA ALA A 137 -6.58 -19.05 -3.07
C ALA A 137 -8.05 -18.72 -3.34
N ALA A 138 -8.91 -18.84 -2.33
CA ALA A 138 -10.36 -18.64 -2.45
C ALA A 138 -10.72 -17.21 -2.88
N SER A 139 -9.99 -16.20 -2.38
CA SER A 139 -10.17 -14.80 -2.77
C SER A 139 -9.74 -14.50 -4.22
N GLY A 140 -9.05 -15.43 -4.90
CA GLY A 140 -8.48 -15.21 -6.23
C GLY A 140 -7.28 -14.25 -6.26
N ILE A 141 -6.95 -13.61 -5.13
CA ILE A 141 -5.92 -12.56 -5.07
C ILE A 141 -4.53 -13.15 -5.33
N ALA A 142 -4.22 -14.33 -4.81
CA ALA A 142 -2.91 -14.93 -5.03
C ALA A 142 -2.67 -15.30 -6.50
N GLU A 143 -3.70 -15.79 -7.19
CA GLU A 143 -3.61 -16.12 -8.61
C GLU A 143 -3.43 -14.84 -9.44
N ALA A 144 -4.29 -13.84 -9.21
CA ALA A 144 -4.24 -12.56 -9.91
C ALA A 144 -2.89 -11.85 -9.71
N ALA A 145 -2.38 -11.82 -8.48
CA ALA A 145 -1.10 -11.22 -8.16
C ALA A 145 0.08 -11.92 -8.83
N LYS A 146 0.11 -13.26 -8.81
CA LYS A 146 1.16 -14.05 -9.49
C LYS A 146 1.13 -13.84 -11.00
N LYS A 147 -0.05 -13.84 -11.62
CA LYS A 147 -0.20 -13.57 -13.06
C LYS A 147 0.28 -12.17 -13.44
N ALA A 148 0.09 -11.19 -12.56
CA ALA A 148 0.59 -9.83 -12.74
C ALA A 148 2.10 -9.67 -12.43
N GLY A 149 2.79 -10.74 -12.02
CA GLY A 149 4.24 -10.76 -11.77
C GLY A 149 4.66 -10.39 -10.34
N ALA A 150 3.72 -10.26 -9.40
CA ALA A 150 4.05 -9.96 -8.00
C ALA A 150 4.48 -11.20 -7.20
N GLU A 151 5.27 -10.94 -6.16
CA GLU A 151 5.63 -11.92 -5.13
C GLU A 151 4.50 -12.02 -4.10
N VAL A 152 3.81 -13.17 -4.06
CA VAL A 152 2.78 -13.43 -3.05
C VAL A 152 3.43 -13.99 -1.79
N LEU A 153 3.30 -13.27 -0.67
CA LEU A 153 3.93 -13.60 0.60
C LEU A 153 2.90 -14.07 1.62
N PHE A 154 3.07 -15.31 2.07
CA PHE A 154 2.41 -15.82 3.26
C PHE A 154 3.24 -15.40 4.48
N LEU A 155 2.64 -14.62 5.38
CA LEU A 155 3.33 -14.08 6.55
C LEU A 155 3.66 -15.21 7.54
N ASP A 156 4.94 -15.56 7.63
CA ASP A 156 5.43 -16.53 8.60
C ASP A 156 5.36 -15.93 10.01
N ARG A 157 4.59 -16.58 10.89
CA ARG A 157 4.42 -16.16 12.30
C ARG A 157 5.75 -16.05 13.04
N THR A 158 6.73 -16.90 12.72
CA THR A 158 8.05 -16.88 13.37
C THR A 158 8.88 -15.65 13.01
N ARG A 159 8.48 -14.90 11.97
CA ARG A 159 9.19 -13.70 11.50
C ARG A 159 8.64 -12.40 12.07
N PHE A 160 7.50 -12.40 12.74
CA PHE A 160 7.00 -11.19 13.39
C PHE A 160 8.00 -10.73 14.46
N ARG A 161 8.22 -9.42 14.53
CA ARG A 161 9.14 -8.79 15.48
C ARG A 161 8.40 -7.71 16.23
N GLU A 162 8.66 -7.63 17.53
CA GLU A 162 8.16 -6.54 18.35
C GLU A 162 8.68 -5.22 17.76
N THR A 163 7.76 -4.39 17.28
CA THR A 163 8.07 -3.10 16.66
C THR A 163 7.47 -2.00 17.51
N ALA A 164 8.30 -1.04 17.92
CA ALA A 164 7.82 0.16 18.58
C ALA A 164 7.03 1.01 17.57
N ILE A 165 5.75 1.25 17.87
CA ILE A 165 4.87 2.13 17.08
C ILE A 165 4.63 3.46 17.79
N GLY A 166 5.00 3.57 19.08
CA GLY A 166 4.93 4.82 19.82
C GLY A 166 3.51 5.30 20.14
N GLY A 167 2.50 4.45 19.90
CA GLY A 167 1.09 4.77 20.13
C GLY A 167 0.77 5.08 21.59
N ASP A 168 -0.33 5.77 21.83
CA ASP A 168 -0.76 6.17 23.16
C ASP A 168 -1.16 4.96 24.01
N ARG A 169 -1.91 4.02 23.42
CA ARG A 169 -2.37 2.81 24.08
C ARG A 169 -1.43 1.63 23.85
N ILE A 170 -0.97 1.43 22.63
CA ILE A 170 -0.06 0.36 22.22
C ILE A 170 1.30 0.97 21.89
N LYS A 171 2.26 0.81 22.80
CA LYS A 171 3.63 1.32 22.61
C LYS A 171 4.40 0.51 21.56
N SER A 172 4.18 -0.81 21.53
CA SER A 172 4.79 -1.74 20.59
C SER A 172 3.85 -2.91 20.29
N ILE A 173 4.01 -3.50 19.09
CA ILE A 173 3.26 -4.69 18.67
C ILE A 173 4.09 -5.53 17.70
N PRO A 174 3.93 -6.87 17.66
CA PRO A 174 4.59 -7.67 16.65
C PRO A 174 4.07 -7.35 15.23
N ILE A 175 4.95 -6.84 14.37
CA ILE A 175 4.70 -6.55 12.96
C ILE A 175 5.59 -7.44 12.10
N HIS A 176 5.07 -7.89 10.95
CA HIS A 176 5.89 -8.65 10.02
C HIS A 176 6.87 -7.73 9.28
N PRO A 177 8.19 -8.00 9.30
CA PRO A 177 9.21 -7.05 8.84
C PRO A 177 9.10 -6.70 7.35
N ALA A 178 8.52 -7.57 6.52
CA ALA A 178 8.40 -7.32 5.08
C ALA A 178 7.65 -6.02 4.69
N ILE A 179 6.74 -5.52 5.53
CA ILE A 179 6.08 -4.21 5.31
C ILE A 179 6.96 -3.04 5.74
N LEU A 180 7.90 -3.26 6.65
CA LEU A 180 8.84 -2.24 7.14
C LEU A 180 10.09 -2.13 6.26
N GLU A 181 10.43 -3.22 5.58
CA GLU A 181 11.61 -3.34 4.70
C GLU A 181 11.35 -2.88 3.26
N CYS A 182 10.12 -2.49 2.91
CA CYS A 182 9.77 -1.98 1.57
C CYS A 182 9.96 -0.46 1.47
N ASP A 183 10.12 0.05 0.26
CA ASP A 183 10.25 1.49 -0.01
C ASP A 183 8.90 2.22 0.02
N LEU A 184 7.82 1.53 -0.35
CA LEU A 184 6.47 2.09 -0.40
C LEU A 184 5.42 1.05 0.00
N VAL A 185 4.48 1.47 0.85
CA VAL A 185 3.28 0.69 1.19
C VAL A 185 2.07 1.26 0.45
N LEU A 186 1.41 0.43 -0.36
CA LEU A 186 0.11 0.72 -0.95
C LEU A 186 -0.98 -0.04 -0.19
N ASN A 187 -1.77 0.66 0.61
CA ASN A 187 -2.85 0.07 1.42
C ASN A 187 -4.18 0.09 0.65
N VAL A 188 -4.75 -1.09 0.38
CA VAL A 188 -5.88 -1.28 -0.55
C VAL A 188 -7.03 -2.03 0.16
N PRO A 189 -7.79 -1.36 1.04
CA PRO A 189 -8.89 -2.00 1.76
C PRO A 189 -10.08 -2.27 0.83
N VAL A 190 -10.95 -3.18 1.28
CA VAL A 190 -12.36 -3.22 0.84
C VAL A 190 -13.23 -2.57 1.92
N VAL A 191 -14.24 -1.80 1.50
CA VAL A 191 -15.21 -1.18 2.41
C VAL A 191 -16.36 -2.14 2.66
N LYS A 192 -16.59 -2.50 3.91
CA LYS A 192 -17.71 -3.33 4.39
C LYS A 192 -18.16 -2.83 5.75
N HIS A 193 -19.42 -3.13 6.10
CA HIS A 193 -19.92 -2.89 7.45
C HIS A 193 -19.12 -3.71 8.47
N HIS A 194 -18.80 -3.12 9.63
CA HIS A 194 -18.12 -3.80 10.72
C HIS A 194 -18.75 -3.44 12.06
N ARG A 195 -19.20 -4.44 12.83
CA ARG A 195 -19.96 -4.24 14.07
C ARG A 195 -19.30 -3.30 15.09
N LEU A 196 -17.99 -3.40 15.28
CA LEU A 196 -17.26 -2.63 16.31
C LEU A 196 -16.66 -1.31 15.80
N ALA A 197 -16.54 -1.14 14.48
CA ALA A 197 -15.84 0.00 13.87
C ALA A 197 -16.74 0.80 12.91
N THR A 198 -18.01 0.40 12.79
CA THR A 198 -19.00 0.83 11.79
C THR A 198 -18.65 0.43 10.35
N ALA A 199 -17.43 0.73 9.89
CA ALA A 199 -16.93 0.40 8.56
C ALA A 199 -15.49 -0.12 8.61
N THR A 200 -15.11 -0.91 7.61
CA THR A 200 -13.71 -1.18 7.31
C THR A 200 -13.17 -0.12 6.36
N LEU A 201 -11.94 0.31 6.57
CA LEU A 201 -11.22 1.33 5.78
C LEU A 201 -9.71 1.12 5.95
N CYS A 202 -8.90 2.06 5.42
CA CYS A 202 -7.44 1.97 5.36
C CYS A 202 -6.80 1.68 6.72
N MET A 203 -7.14 2.45 7.77
CA MET A 203 -6.54 2.26 9.11
C MET A 203 -6.75 0.83 9.62
N LYS A 204 -7.97 0.29 9.49
CA LYS A 204 -8.28 -1.07 9.95
C LYS A 204 -7.57 -2.15 9.13
N ASN A 205 -7.21 -1.88 7.88
CA ASN A 205 -6.56 -2.87 7.03
C ASN A 205 -5.13 -3.19 7.48
N TYR A 206 -4.48 -2.29 8.24
CA TYR A 206 -3.18 -2.56 8.87
C TYR A 206 -3.23 -3.65 9.95
N MET A 207 -4.42 -4.01 10.44
CA MET A 207 -4.56 -5.20 11.30
C MET A 207 -4.14 -6.49 10.58
N GLY A 208 -4.02 -6.44 9.25
CA GLY A 208 -3.52 -7.50 8.41
C GLY A 208 -1.99 -7.63 8.35
N VAL A 209 -1.24 -6.85 9.12
CA VAL A 209 0.23 -7.01 9.23
C VAL A 209 0.72 -7.12 10.68
N ILE A 210 -0.21 -7.18 11.63
CA ILE A 210 0.06 -7.38 13.06
C ILE A 210 -0.26 -8.82 13.45
N GLU A 211 0.51 -9.39 14.37
CA GLU A 211 0.24 -10.74 14.89
C GLU A 211 -0.90 -10.73 15.91
N LYS A 212 -0.79 -9.86 16.93
CA LYS A 212 -1.66 -9.82 18.11
C LYS A 212 -2.92 -8.97 17.89
N ARG A 213 -3.63 -9.21 16.78
CA ARG A 213 -4.83 -8.45 16.39
C ARG A 213 -5.95 -8.43 17.44
N ASN A 214 -5.99 -9.39 18.35
CA ASN A 214 -6.99 -9.42 19.43
C ASN A 214 -6.83 -8.25 20.41
N LEU A 215 -5.62 -7.73 20.60
CA LEU A 215 -5.39 -6.53 21.43
C LEU A 215 -6.12 -5.31 20.84
N PHE A 216 -6.09 -5.19 19.51
CA PHE A 216 -6.77 -4.11 18.80
C PHE A 216 -8.29 -4.22 18.93
N HIS A 217 -8.85 -5.43 18.98
CA HIS A 217 -10.30 -5.63 19.12
C HIS A 217 -10.87 -5.24 20.49
N GLN A 218 -10.01 -5.02 21.50
CA GLN A 218 -10.45 -4.54 22.82
C GLN A 218 -10.72 -3.04 22.85
N ALA A 219 -10.14 -2.28 21.91
CA ALA A 219 -10.23 -0.83 21.82
C ALA A 219 -9.88 -0.39 20.40
N ILE A 220 -10.75 -0.70 19.44
CA ILE A 220 -10.45 -0.52 18.02
C ILE A 220 -10.14 0.94 17.69
N PRO A 221 -10.95 1.95 18.08
CA PRO A 221 -10.69 3.33 17.72
C PRO A 221 -9.29 3.81 18.15
N GLU A 222 -8.91 3.53 19.39
CA GLU A 222 -7.63 3.95 19.96
C GLU A 222 -6.45 3.22 19.32
N CYS A 223 -6.53 1.89 19.21
CA CYS A 223 -5.44 1.09 18.65
C CYS A 223 -5.24 1.34 17.15
N LEU A 224 -6.28 1.72 16.40
CA LEU A 224 -6.14 2.01 14.97
C LEU A 224 -5.40 3.33 14.70
N VAL A 225 -5.54 4.32 15.58
CA VAL A 225 -4.78 5.57 15.49
C VAL A 225 -3.32 5.32 15.86
N ASP A 226 -3.05 4.43 16.81
CA ASP A 226 -1.68 4.11 17.24
C ASP A 226 -0.78 3.50 16.13
N ILE A 227 -1.36 2.90 15.09
CA ILE A 227 -0.60 2.20 14.02
C ILE A 227 -0.45 3.03 12.73
N THR A 228 -1.07 4.22 12.65
CA THR A 228 -1.08 5.06 11.44
C THR A 228 -0.58 6.46 11.72
#